data_AF-A0A6V7K6K3-F1
#
_entry.id   AF-A0A6V7K6K3-F1
#
_cell.length_a   1.000
_cell.length_b   1.000
_cell.length_c   1.000
_cell.angle_alpha   90.00
_cell.angle_beta   90.00
_cell.angle_gamma   90.00
#
_symmetry.space_group_name_H-M   'P 1'
#
loop_
_entity.id
_entity.type
_entity.pdbx_description
1 polymer ?
#
loop_
_entity_poly.entity_id
_entity_poly.type
_entity_poly.pdbx_seq_one_letter_code
_entity_poly.pdbx_strand_id
1 'polypeptide(L)'
;GYICQILNYLYNYRILGLESNPIITKQAIKRQKTLFPESESSVKYVCVRITEKSFKDIENNLKLFINSGKKEFCLIGLHSCGDLSVNAMKIFKNMSNAKLMIMMSCCYHKMDIFDDGIMNFPVSDELKGYFDEGNIFRNPRKTLQRPFLRLACQEPSDRWENMSDEEHQRHSLCILGRAVVELFCHQ
;
A
#
# COMPACT_ATOMS: atom_id res chain seq x y z
N GLY A 1 -9.64 -10.83 3.76
CA GLY A 1 -9.88 -12.16 4.36
C GLY A 1 -9.83 -13.30 3.35
N TYR A 2 -10.50 -13.21 2.20
CA TYR A 2 -10.60 -14.33 1.25
C TYR A 2 -9.25 -14.93 0.83
N ILE A 3 -8.27 -14.09 0.44
CA ILE A 3 -6.95 -14.61 0.04
C ILE A 3 -6.25 -15.37 1.17
N CYS A 4 -6.44 -14.95 2.43
CA CYS A 4 -5.87 -15.63 3.58
C CYS A 4 -6.44 -17.07 3.66
N GLN A 5 -7.75 -17.22 3.45
CA GLN A 5 -8.39 -18.53 3.47
C GLN A 5 -7.95 -19.39 2.28
N ILE A 6 -7.84 -18.82 1.08
CA ILE A 6 -7.38 -19.55 -0.11
C ILE A 6 -5.94 -20.04 0.08
N LEU A 7 -5.04 -19.20 0.58
CA LEU A 7 -3.65 -19.57 0.81
C LEU A 7 -3.51 -20.65 1.90
N ASN A 8 -4.33 -20.61 2.94
CA ASN A 8 -4.37 -21.67 3.93
C ASN A 8 -4.95 -22.96 3.34
N TYR A 9 -6.07 -22.90 2.62
CA TYR A 9 -6.72 -24.06 2.05
C TYR A 9 -5.84 -24.80 1.03
N LEU A 10 -5.20 -24.07 0.11
CA LEU A 10 -4.41 -24.66 -0.98
C LEU A 10 -3.01 -25.12 -0.53
N TYR A 11 -2.39 -24.43 0.43
CA TYR A 11 -0.97 -24.63 0.76
C TYR A 11 -0.71 -24.90 2.24
N ASN A 12 -1.75 -24.95 3.08
CA ASN A 12 -1.66 -25.11 4.52
C ASN A 12 -0.78 -24.04 5.22
N TYR A 13 -0.67 -22.84 4.63
CA TYR A 13 0.09 -21.76 5.21
C TYR A 13 -0.57 -21.22 6.48
N ARG A 14 0.26 -20.88 7.49
CA ARG A 14 -0.18 -20.14 8.66
C ARG A 14 -0.15 -18.65 8.35
N ILE A 15 -1.26 -17.95 8.55
CA ILE A 15 -1.45 -16.59 8.03
C ILE A 15 -1.91 -15.66 9.14
N LEU A 16 -1.21 -14.53 9.26
CA LEU A 16 -1.61 -13.40 10.08
C LEU A 16 -2.10 -12.27 9.16
N GLY A 17 -3.41 -12.11 9.05
CA GLY A 17 -4.04 -11.03 8.29
C GLY A 17 -4.08 -9.74 9.09
N LEU A 18 -3.51 -8.66 8.55
CA LEU A 18 -3.49 -7.34 9.18
C LEU A 18 -4.41 -6.40 8.40
N GLU A 19 -5.32 -5.71 9.08
CA GLU A 19 -6.27 -4.78 8.48
C GLU A 19 -6.48 -3.58 9.40
N SER A 20 -6.52 -2.37 8.85
CA SER A 20 -6.68 -1.14 9.64
C SER A 20 -8.12 -0.85 10.04
N ASN A 21 -9.10 -1.32 9.27
CA ASN A 21 -10.51 -1.05 9.50
C ASN A 21 -11.14 -2.12 10.43
N PRO A 22 -11.68 -1.73 11.60
CA PRO A 22 -12.26 -2.68 12.55
C PRO A 22 -13.51 -3.38 12.01
N ILE A 23 -14.30 -2.74 11.15
CA ILE A 23 -15.49 -3.34 10.53
C ILE A 23 -15.07 -4.45 9.57
N ILE A 24 -14.11 -4.17 8.68
CA ILE A 24 -13.59 -5.15 7.71
C ILE A 24 -12.94 -6.33 8.43
N THR A 25 -12.18 -6.06 9.50
CA THR A 25 -11.57 -7.10 10.34
C THR A 25 -12.62 -7.99 10.99
N LYS A 26 -13.65 -7.40 11.62
CA LYS A 26 -14.77 -8.16 12.22
C LYS A 26 -15.51 -9.00 11.19
N GLN A 27 -15.73 -8.46 9.98
CA GLN A 27 -16.35 -9.21 8.89
C GLN A 27 -15.48 -10.39 8.43
N ALA A 28 -14.15 -10.23 8.37
CA ALA A 28 -13.23 -11.32 8.05
C ALA A 28 -13.28 -12.44 9.09
N ILE A 29 -13.32 -12.10 10.38
CA ILE A 29 -13.46 -13.05 11.49
C ILE A 29 -14.82 -13.75 11.44
N LYS A 30 -15.92 -13.00 11.24
CA LYS A 30 -17.27 -13.60 11.10
C LYS A 30 -17.29 -14.59 9.94
N ARG A 31 -16.74 -14.20 8.78
CA ARG A 31 -16.65 -15.07 7.61
C ARG A 31 -15.85 -16.34 7.90
N GLN A 32 -14.71 -16.23 8.58
CA GLN A 32 -13.92 -17.38 9.00
C GLN A 32 -14.75 -18.34 9.84
N LYS A 33 -15.43 -17.85 10.88
CA LYS A 33 -16.24 -18.69 11.78
C LYS A 33 -17.38 -19.40 11.06
N THR A 34 -17.98 -18.76 10.06
CA THR A 34 -19.12 -19.33 9.33
C THR A 34 -18.71 -20.29 8.21
N LEU A 35 -17.63 -19.98 7.47
CA LEU A 35 -17.29 -20.71 6.24
C LEU A 35 -16.02 -21.56 6.34
N PHE A 36 -15.13 -21.25 7.29
CA PHE A 36 -13.80 -21.87 7.42
C PHE A 36 -13.43 -22.11 8.90
N PRO A 37 -14.29 -22.73 9.71
CA PRO A 37 -14.06 -22.87 11.16
C PRO A 37 -12.75 -23.61 11.49
N GLU A 38 -12.36 -24.58 10.68
CA GLU A 38 -11.12 -25.35 10.82
C GLU A 38 -9.84 -24.49 10.68
N SER A 39 -9.92 -23.37 9.97
CA SER A 39 -8.79 -22.45 9.78
C SER A 39 -8.46 -21.61 11.02
N GLU A 40 -9.25 -21.65 12.10
CA GLU A 40 -9.08 -20.73 13.24
C GLU A 40 -7.72 -20.88 13.94
N SER A 41 -7.09 -22.06 13.87
CA SER A 41 -5.76 -22.32 14.41
C SER A 41 -4.62 -21.84 13.51
N SER A 42 -4.87 -21.72 12.21
CA SER A 42 -3.88 -21.45 11.16
C SER A 42 -4.05 -20.08 10.49
N VAL A 43 -5.16 -19.38 10.69
CA VAL A 43 -5.43 -18.05 10.14
C VAL A 43 -5.96 -17.15 11.25
N LYS A 44 -5.27 -16.05 11.52
CA LYS A 44 -5.69 -15.02 12.48
C LYS A 44 -5.81 -13.67 11.80
N TYR A 45 -6.77 -12.86 12.26
CA TYR A 45 -6.97 -11.49 11.78
C TYR A 45 -6.76 -10.52 12.94
N VAL A 46 -5.97 -9.49 12.71
CA VAL A 46 -5.65 -8.44 13.70
C VAL A 46 -5.99 -7.08 13.11
N CYS A 47 -6.74 -6.28 13.88
CA CYS A 47 -7.03 -4.91 13.52
C CYS A 47 -5.83 -4.03 13.89
N VAL A 48 -5.05 -3.61 12.91
CA VAL A 48 -3.87 -2.76 13.10
C VAL A 48 -3.63 -1.89 11.88
N ARG A 49 -3.34 -0.60 12.11
CA ARG A 49 -2.86 0.30 11.05
C ARG A 49 -1.35 0.15 10.94
N ILE A 50 -0.88 -0.21 9.75
CA ILE A 50 0.55 -0.37 9.47
C ILE A 50 1.18 0.98 9.17
N THR A 51 2.27 1.27 9.86
CA THR A 51 3.17 2.41 9.66
C THR A 51 4.61 1.93 9.61
N GLU A 52 5.57 2.77 9.23
CA GLU A 52 7.00 2.40 9.26
C GLU A 52 7.50 1.90 10.63
N LYS A 53 6.81 2.25 11.73
CA LYS A 53 7.18 1.87 13.11
C LYS A 53 6.52 0.56 13.57
N SER A 54 5.64 -0.03 12.76
CA SER A 54 4.82 -1.19 13.16
C SER A 54 5.59 -2.52 13.18
N PHE A 55 6.88 -2.56 12.85
CA PHE A 55 7.64 -3.81 12.80
C PHE A 55 7.64 -4.58 14.13
N LYS A 56 7.78 -3.89 15.27
CA LYS A 56 7.72 -4.52 16.61
C LYS A 56 6.35 -5.10 16.91
N ASP A 57 5.29 -4.39 16.54
CA ASP A 57 3.92 -4.86 16.74
C ASP A 57 3.64 -6.11 15.91
N ILE A 58 4.10 -6.13 14.66
CA ILE A 58 4.02 -7.31 13.79
C ILE A 58 4.78 -8.49 14.41
N GLU A 59 6.01 -8.28 14.88
CA GLU A 59 6.79 -9.33 15.54
C GLU A 59 6.09 -9.88 16.79
N ASN A 60 5.48 -9.01 17.60
CA ASN A 60 4.75 -9.43 18.80
C ASN A 60 3.52 -10.25 18.44
N ASN A 61 2.73 -9.83 17.45
CA ASN A 61 1.58 -10.60 16.97
C ASN A 61 2.00 -11.94 16.36
N LEU A 62 3.11 -12.00 15.63
CA LEU A 62 3.65 -13.24 15.09
C LEU A 62 4.09 -14.20 16.19
N LYS A 63 4.77 -13.71 17.25
CA LYS A 63 5.18 -14.53 18.40
C LYS A 63 3.97 -15.17 19.09
N LEU A 64 2.94 -14.37 19.37
CA LEU A 64 1.69 -14.84 19.99
C LEU A 64 0.96 -15.85 19.12
N PHE A 65 1.01 -15.69 17.80
CA PHE A 65 0.33 -16.58 16.88
C PHE A 65 1.08 -17.91 16.69
N ILE A 66 2.40 -17.86 16.48
CA ILE A 66 3.18 -19.01 16.03
C ILE A 66 3.70 -19.86 17.20
N ASN A 67 3.72 -19.35 18.44
CA ASN A 67 4.13 -20.05 19.67
C ASN A 67 5.42 -20.87 19.52
N SER A 68 6.33 -20.44 18.66
CA SER A 68 7.63 -21.07 18.42
C SER A 68 8.62 -19.99 17.95
N GLY A 69 9.93 -20.29 18.05
CA GLY A 69 11.02 -19.35 17.78
C GLY A 69 11.02 -18.72 16.39
N LYS A 70 12.07 -17.94 16.08
CA LYS A 70 12.23 -17.19 14.81
C LYS A 70 11.99 -18.10 13.58
N LYS A 71 10.77 -18.08 13.04
CA LYS A 71 10.44 -18.68 11.74
C LYS A 71 10.49 -17.63 10.66
N GLU A 72 11.00 -18.04 9.51
CA GLU A 72 11.00 -17.23 8.30
C GLU A 72 9.55 -17.05 7.80
N PHE A 73 9.24 -15.88 7.25
CA PHE A 73 7.91 -15.59 6.73
C PHE A 73 7.96 -14.71 5.48
N CYS A 74 6.84 -14.66 4.77
CA CYS A 74 6.60 -13.81 3.62
C CYS A 74 5.64 -12.67 4.02
N LEU A 75 5.94 -11.45 3.57
CA LEU A 75 5.03 -10.31 3.65
C LEU A 75 4.28 -10.17 2.34
N ILE A 76 2.95 -10.08 2.40
CA ILE A 76 2.10 -9.89 1.22
C ILE A 76 1.26 -8.62 1.42
N GLY A 77 1.52 -7.60 0.61
CA GLY A 77 0.76 -6.36 0.60
C GLY A 77 -0.29 -6.36 -0.52
N LEU A 78 -1.57 -6.51 -0.18
CA LEU A 78 -2.67 -6.43 -1.15
C LEU A 78 -3.17 -5.00 -1.28
N HIS A 79 -3.28 -4.50 -2.51
CA HIS A 79 -3.61 -3.10 -2.79
C HIS A 79 -2.77 -2.17 -1.92
N SER A 80 -1.50 -2.53 -1.76
CA SER A 80 -0.56 -1.89 -0.85
C SER A 80 0.04 -0.66 -1.51
N CYS A 81 -0.81 0.27 -1.89
CA CYS A 81 -0.49 1.46 -2.69
C CYS A 81 -0.21 2.64 -1.75
N GLY A 82 0.40 3.67 -2.31
CA GLY A 82 0.65 4.90 -1.55
C GLY A 82 1.69 4.72 -0.44
N ASP A 83 1.46 5.32 0.72
CA ASP A 83 2.35 5.21 1.89
C ASP A 83 2.55 3.78 2.38
N LEU A 84 1.53 2.93 2.20
CA LEU A 84 1.62 1.54 2.64
C LEU A 84 2.72 0.78 1.88
N SER A 85 2.99 1.11 0.61
CA SER A 85 4.09 0.50 -0.14
C SER A 85 5.43 0.77 0.54
N VAL A 86 5.68 2.04 0.84
CA VAL A 86 6.95 2.50 1.40
C VAL A 86 7.12 2.00 2.83
N ASN A 87 6.06 2.07 3.63
CA ASN A 87 6.06 1.53 4.98
C ASN A 87 6.34 0.01 4.98
N ALA A 88 5.72 -0.75 4.07
CA ALA A 88 5.96 -2.18 3.96
C ALA A 88 7.41 -2.50 3.58
N MET A 89 8.03 -1.72 2.67
CA MET A 89 9.44 -1.89 2.29
C MET A 89 10.38 -1.59 3.48
N LYS A 90 10.11 -0.52 4.21
CA LYS A 90 10.84 -0.17 5.44
C LYS A 90 10.70 -1.26 6.50
N ILE A 91 9.50 -1.81 6.70
CA ILE A 91 9.26 -2.92 7.62
C ILE A 91 10.05 -4.16 7.19
N PHE A 92 9.96 -4.55 5.91
CA PHE A 92 10.67 -5.70 5.37
C PHE A 92 12.18 -5.60 5.61
N LYS A 93 12.77 -4.43 5.34
CA LYS A 93 14.19 -4.16 5.60
C LYS A 93 14.58 -4.35 7.08
N ASN A 94 13.68 -4.04 8.02
CA ASN A 94 13.93 -4.13 9.46
C ASN A 94 13.60 -5.50 10.07
N MET A 95 12.94 -6.40 9.33
CA MET A 95 12.53 -7.72 9.84
C MET A 95 13.40 -8.82 9.23
N SER A 96 14.49 -9.19 9.91
CA SER A 96 15.45 -10.22 9.43
C SER A 96 14.85 -11.60 9.09
N ASN A 97 13.69 -11.93 9.66
CA ASN A 97 12.95 -13.17 9.39
C ASN A 97 12.00 -13.06 8.18
N ALA A 98 11.73 -11.87 7.67
CA ALA A 98 10.97 -11.69 6.45
C ALA A 98 11.90 -12.00 5.26
N LYS A 99 11.63 -13.08 4.52
CA LYS A 99 12.49 -13.54 3.42
C LYS A 99 11.96 -13.21 2.03
N LEU A 100 10.67 -12.92 1.93
CA LEU A 100 10.00 -12.58 0.69
C LEU A 100 8.99 -11.45 0.94
N MET A 101 8.90 -10.53 0.00
CA MET A 101 7.91 -9.47 -0.02
C MET A 101 7.20 -9.49 -1.37
N ILE A 102 5.88 -9.69 -1.34
CA ILE A 102 5.01 -9.66 -2.53
C ILE A 102 4.13 -8.43 -2.41
N MET A 103 4.20 -7.56 -3.42
CA MET A 103 3.44 -6.32 -3.46
C MET A 103 2.48 -6.35 -4.64
N MET A 104 1.18 -6.38 -4.35
CA MET A 104 0.14 -6.14 -5.35
C MET A 104 -0.24 -4.67 -5.30
N SER A 105 0.47 -3.85 -6.08
CA SER A 105 0.18 -2.44 -6.23
C SER A 105 -1.12 -2.21 -7.00
N CYS A 106 -1.76 -1.08 -6.73
CA CYS A 106 -2.90 -0.55 -7.47
C CYS A 106 -2.51 0.82 -8.05
N CYS A 107 -3.21 1.25 -9.10
CA CYS A 107 -2.98 2.54 -9.77
C CYS A 107 -3.37 3.77 -8.92
N TYR A 108 -3.75 3.58 -7.65
CA TYR A 108 -4.19 4.66 -6.78
C TYR A 108 -3.07 5.01 -5.79
N HIS A 109 -2.34 6.09 -6.09
CA HIS A 109 -1.35 6.67 -5.18
C HIS A 109 -2.03 7.41 -4.03
N LYS A 110 -2.59 6.65 -3.08
CA LYS A 110 -3.17 7.18 -1.82
C LYS A 110 -2.07 7.59 -0.85
N MET A 111 -1.31 8.63 -1.21
CA MET A 111 -0.32 9.22 -0.33
C MET A 111 -0.97 10.29 0.56
N ASP A 112 -0.58 10.31 1.82
CA ASP A 112 -0.88 11.36 2.78
C ASP A 112 -0.10 12.64 2.39
N ILE A 113 -0.70 13.80 2.66
CA ILE A 113 -0.11 15.12 2.38
C ILE A 113 0.27 15.75 3.72
N PHE A 114 1.40 16.45 3.77
CA PHE A 114 1.77 17.39 4.84
C PHE A 114 1.99 18.79 4.26
N ASP A 115 2.15 19.81 5.11
CA ASP A 115 2.04 21.24 4.75
C ASP A 115 2.81 21.65 3.47
N ASP A 116 3.93 21.02 3.17
CA ASP A 116 4.76 21.28 2.01
C ASP A 116 5.11 20.03 1.19
N GLY A 117 4.31 18.95 1.20
CA GLY A 117 4.64 17.80 0.37
C GLY A 117 3.79 16.54 0.50
N ILE A 118 4.26 15.50 -0.18
CA ILE A 118 3.67 14.16 -0.13
C ILE A 118 4.50 13.29 0.81
N MET A 119 3.84 12.64 1.77
CA MET A 119 4.46 11.68 2.68
C MET A 119 5.17 10.59 1.88
N ASN A 120 6.36 10.14 2.29
CA ASN A 120 7.09 9.02 1.67
C ASN A 120 7.38 9.13 0.14
N PHE A 121 7.31 10.31 -0.48
CA PHE A 121 7.69 10.50 -1.89
C PHE A 121 8.69 11.65 -2.08
N PRO A 122 9.74 11.47 -2.90
CA PRO A 122 10.18 10.20 -3.51
C PRO A 122 10.82 9.26 -2.48
N VAL A 123 11.01 7.98 -2.83
CA VAL A 123 11.66 7.01 -1.93
C VAL A 123 13.19 7.11 -1.98
N SER A 124 13.80 7.31 -3.16
CA SER A 124 15.26 7.44 -3.35
C SER A 124 15.78 8.71 -2.68
N ASP A 125 16.90 8.57 -1.96
CA ASP A 125 17.54 9.68 -1.26
C ASP A 125 18.25 10.63 -2.25
N GLU A 126 18.80 10.10 -3.34
CA GLU A 126 19.35 10.89 -4.43
C GLU A 126 18.28 11.78 -5.05
N LEU A 127 17.12 11.20 -5.37
CA LEU A 127 16.01 11.96 -5.95
C LEU A 127 15.43 12.99 -4.96
N LYS A 128 15.42 12.70 -3.65
CA LYS A 128 15.10 13.71 -2.62
C LYS A 128 16.08 14.88 -2.66
N GLY A 129 17.39 14.59 -2.72
CA GLY A 129 18.43 15.61 -2.83
C GLY A 129 18.20 16.55 -4.01
N TYR A 130 17.93 15.99 -5.19
CA TYR A 130 17.59 16.78 -6.38
C TYR A 130 16.34 17.67 -6.20
N PHE A 131 15.35 17.22 -5.42
CA PHE A 131 14.17 18.04 -5.12
C PHE A 131 14.46 19.15 -4.11
N ASP A 132 15.27 18.89 -3.10
CA ASP A 132 15.58 19.86 -2.07
C ASP A 132 16.56 20.94 -2.59
N GLU A 133 17.38 20.62 -3.59
CA GLU A 133 18.32 21.54 -4.24
C GLU A 133 17.68 22.54 -5.23
N GLY A 134 16.38 22.40 -5.54
CA GLY A 134 15.60 23.43 -6.26
C GLY A 134 15.95 23.67 -7.74
N ASN A 135 16.82 22.86 -8.34
CA ASN A 135 17.43 23.14 -9.65
C ASN A 135 16.56 22.81 -10.88
N ILE A 136 15.53 21.95 -10.75
CA ILE A 136 14.72 21.48 -11.91
C ILE A 136 13.29 22.05 -11.89
N PHE A 137 12.69 22.18 -10.71
CA PHE A 137 11.38 22.80 -10.54
C PHE A 137 11.52 23.97 -9.56
N ARG A 138 11.01 25.17 -9.91
CA ARG A 138 11.01 26.33 -8.99
C ARG A 138 10.37 26.03 -7.63
N ASN A 139 9.46 25.04 -7.57
CA ASN A 139 8.92 24.47 -6.35
C ASN A 139 8.45 23.02 -6.61
N PRO A 140 9.33 22.02 -6.54
CA PRO A 140 9.00 20.64 -6.91
C PRO A 140 7.92 20.04 -6.02
N ARG A 141 7.90 20.45 -4.75
CA ARG A 141 6.89 20.07 -3.76
C ARG A 141 5.47 20.55 -4.11
N LYS A 142 5.35 21.68 -4.82
CA LYS A 142 4.07 22.14 -5.39
C LYS A 142 3.71 21.47 -6.71
N THR A 143 4.69 21.08 -7.51
CA THR A 143 4.46 20.43 -8.83
C THR A 143 4.12 18.95 -8.68
N LEU A 144 4.81 18.23 -7.81
CA LEU A 144 4.69 16.78 -7.61
C LEU A 144 3.68 16.45 -6.53
N GLN A 145 2.47 16.98 -6.69
CA GLN A 145 1.33 16.71 -5.81
C GLN A 145 0.52 15.49 -6.29
N ARG A 146 -0.57 15.16 -5.57
CA ARG A 146 -1.45 14.03 -5.91
C ARG A 146 -1.82 13.93 -7.40
N PRO A 147 -2.10 15.03 -8.13
CA PRO A 147 -2.39 14.95 -9.56
C PRO A 147 -1.24 14.37 -10.38
N PHE A 148 0.00 14.75 -10.08
CA PHE A 148 1.19 14.24 -10.78
C PHE A 148 1.36 12.74 -10.57
N LEU A 149 1.26 12.28 -9.31
CA LEU A 149 1.38 10.85 -9.02
C LEU A 149 0.29 10.03 -9.72
N ARG A 150 -0.94 10.57 -9.79
CA ARG A 150 -2.03 9.90 -10.50
C ARG A 150 -1.78 9.83 -11.99
N LEU A 151 -1.27 10.90 -12.59
CA LEU A 151 -0.90 10.94 -14.01
C LEU A 151 0.12 9.83 -14.32
N ALA A 152 1.17 9.74 -13.50
CA ALA A 152 2.19 8.70 -13.62
C ALA A 152 1.64 7.27 -13.48
N CYS A 153 0.50 7.10 -12.80
CA CYS A 153 -0.16 5.81 -12.59
C CYS A 153 -1.18 5.44 -13.68
N GLN A 154 -1.54 6.38 -14.56
CA GLN A 154 -2.52 6.12 -15.62
C GLN A 154 -1.87 5.36 -16.77
N GLU A 155 -0.76 5.87 -17.28
CA GLU A 155 -0.19 5.44 -18.56
C GLU A 155 1.34 5.60 -18.55
N PRO A 156 2.08 4.69 -19.21
CA PRO A 156 3.53 4.79 -19.39
C PRO A 156 3.90 5.94 -20.35
N SER A 157 5.12 6.49 -20.20
CA SER A 157 5.59 7.70 -20.90
C SER A 157 5.48 7.62 -22.43
N ASP A 158 5.78 6.46 -23.00
CA ASP A 158 5.69 6.13 -24.43
C ASP A 158 4.30 6.37 -25.04
N ARG A 159 3.23 6.20 -24.27
CA ARG A 159 1.88 6.51 -24.75
C ARG A 159 1.62 8.01 -24.83
N TRP A 160 2.21 8.79 -23.93
CA TRP A 160 2.06 10.25 -23.94
C TRP A 160 2.85 10.90 -25.07
N GLU A 161 4.01 10.33 -25.40
CA GLU A 161 4.86 10.79 -26.50
C GLU A 161 4.13 10.73 -27.85
N ASN A 162 3.22 9.77 -28.02
CA ASN A 162 2.50 9.55 -29.27
C ASN A 162 1.07 10.12 -29.26
N MET A 163 0.62 10.78 -28.20
CA MET A 163 -0.72 11.37 -28.13
C MET A 163 -0.81 12.66 -28.93
N SER A 164 -1.91 12.85 -29.67
CA SER A 164 -2.20 14.13 -30.31
C SER A 164 -2.59 15.20 -29.28
N ASP A 165 -2.53 16.47 -29.67
CA ASP A 165 -2.96 17.59 -28.80
C ASP A 165 -4.41 17.45 -28.35
N GLU A 166 -5.30 16.98 -29.23
CA GLU A 166 -6.72 16.75 -28.90
C GLU A 166 -6.88 15.62 -27.88
N GLU A 167 -6.08 14.56 -27.99
CA GLU A 167 -6.09 13.45 -27.05
C GLU A 167 -5.56 13.88 -25.67
N HIS A 168 -4.49 14.69 -25.65
CA HIS A 168 -3.97 15.29 -24.43
C HIS A 168 -5.02 16.17 -23.74
N GLN A 169 -5.71 17.04 -24.48
CA GLN A 169 -6.78 17.87 -23.94
C GLN A 169 -7.93 17.03 -23.37
N ARG A 170 -8.40 16.02 -24.13
CA ARG A 170 -9.45 15.11 -23.67
C ARG A 170 -9.03 14.36 -22.41
N HIS A 171 -7.80 13.86 -22.36
CA HIS A 171 -7.27 13.17 -21.20
C HIS A 171 -7.22 14.09 -19.97
N SER A 172 -6.73 15.32 -20.13
CA SER A 172 -6.66 16.30 -19.05
C SER A 172 -8.03 16.59 -18.43
N LEU A 173 -9.07 16.73 -19.27
CA LEU A 173 -10.45 16.92 -18.83
C LEU A 173 -10.98 15.72 -18.04
N CYS A 174 -10.68 14.48 -18.48
CA CYS A 174 -11.05 13.27 -17.75
C CYS A 174 -10.37 13.21 -16.37
N ILE A 175 -9.10 13.57 -16.27
CA ILE A 175 -8.37 13.61 -14.99
C ILE A 175 -8.94 14.67 -14.05
N LEU A 176 -9.24 15.86 -14.57
CA LEU A 176 -9.90 16.92 -13.81
C LEU A 176 -11.27 16.47 -13.31
N GLY A 177 -12.09 15.84 -14.18
CA GLY A 177 -13.40 15.32 -13.81
C GLY A 177 -13.32 14.29 -12.68
N ARG A 178 -12.35 13.37 -12.73
CA ARG A 178 -12.10 12.41 -11.62
C ARG A 178 -11.74 13.11 -10.32
N ALA A 179 -10.89 14.14 -10.38
CA ALA A 179 -10.50 14.91 -9.19
C ALA A 179 -11.70 15.64 -8.58
N VAL A 180 -12.57 16.24 -9.40
CA VAL A 180 -13.80 16.89 -8.95
C VAL A 180 -14.74 15.88 -8.28
N VAL A 181 -15.00 14.73 -8.92
CA VAL A 181 -15.86 13.67 -8.35
C VAL A 181 -15.31 13.21 -7.00
N GLU A 182 -14.00 13.00 -6.88
CA GLU A 182 -13.37 12.60 -5.62
C GLU A 182 -13.61 13.63 -4.50
N LEU A 183 -13.50 14.94 -4.79
CA LEU A 183 -13.76 15.98 -3.81
C LEU A 183 -15.19 15.91 -3.25
N PHE A 184 -16.17 15.50 -4.06
CA PHE A 184 -17.56 15.32 -3.64
C PHE A 184 -17.81 13.98 -2.95
N CYS A 185 -17.12 12.91 -3.37
CA CYS A 185 -17.29 11.57 -2.79
C CYS A 185 -16.53 11.36 -1.46
N HIS A 186 -15.58 12.23 -1.13
CA HIS A 186 -14.75 12.14 0.08
C HIS A 186 -14.99 13.27 1.11
N GLN A 187 -16.14 13.96 1.04
CA GLN A 187 -16.73 14.65 2.20
C GLN A 187 -17.42 13.62 3.12
#